data_AF-I1JZ83-F1
#
_entry.id   AF-I1JZ83-F1
#
_cell.length_a   1.000
_cell.length_b   1.000
_cell.length_c   1.000
_cell.angle_alpha   90.00
_cell.angle_beta   90.00
_cell.angle_gamma   90.00
#
_symmetry.space_group_name_H-M   'P 1'
#
loop_
_entity.id
_entity.type
_entity.pdbx_description
1 polymer ?
#
loop_
_entity_poly.entity_id
_entity_poly.type
_entity_poly.pdbx_seq_one_letter_code
_entity_poly.pdbx_strand_id
1 'polypeptide(L)'
;MVVGSALGAFAVARPSSPLFLLRGQTAFKFRPLSSSSFGAAPSRKLVLYSKPGCCLCDGLKEKLQAAFLLLGTDSLHGVDLQIRDITTNPEWENAYQYEIPVLAKVLSDGTEVCPVTHTTLFRS
;
A
#
# COMPACT_ATOMS: atom_id res chain seq x y z
N MET A 1 38.12 25.06 -46.44
CA MET A 1 38.09 24.25 -47.68
C MET A 1 38.82 22.95 -47.42
N VAL A 2 38.28 21.85 -47.98
CA VAL A 2 38.68 20.41 -47.87
C VAL A 2 38.24 19.75 -46.56
N VAL A 3 37.11 19.03 -46.46
CA VAL A 3 36.56 17.84 -47.15
C VAL A 3 37.35 16.56 -46.87
N GLY A 4 36.68 15.56 -46.29
CA GLY A 4 37.21 14.20 -46.16
C GLY A 4 36.30 13.29 -45.34
N SER A 5 35.17 12.89 -45.92
CA SER A 5 34.27 11.85 -45.41
C SER A 5 34.96 10.47 -45.39
N ALA A 6 34.59 9.61 -44.43
CA ALA A 6 34.80 8.17 -44.56
C ALA A 6 33.53 7.41 -44.09
N LEU A 7 32.89 6.75 -45.06
CA LEU A 7 31.87 5.72 -44.91
C LEU A 7 32.57 4.37 -44.64
N GLY A 8 31.92 3.44 -43.95
CA GLY A 8 32.27 2.02 -44.07
C GLY A 8 31.86 1.13 -42.91
N ALA A 9 30.83 0.32 -43.15
CA ALA A 9 30.20 -0.64 -42.25
C ALA A 9 30.99 -1.95 -42.04
N PHE A 10 30.91 -2.55 -40.84
CA PHE A 10 31.21 -3.97 -40.53
C PHE A 10 30.53 -4.28 -39.17
N ALA A 11 30.02 -5.46 -38.79
CA ALA A 11 29.63 -6.71 -39.42
C ALA A 11 28.78 -7.46 -38.36
N VAL A 12 27.94 -8.39 -38.82
CA VAL A 12 27.10 -9.30 -38.02
C VAL A 12 27.94 -10.28 -37.18
N ALA A 13 27.48 -10.67 -35.98
CA ALA A 13 27.59 -12.05 -35.45
C ALA A 13 27.00 -12.20 -34.01
N ARG A 14 25.81 -12.82 -33.92
CA ARG A 14 25.50 -13.88 -32.92
C ARG A 14 25.98 -15.22 -33.54
N PRO A 15 26.19 -16.34 -32.82
CA PRO A 15 25.97 -16.65 -31.40
C PRO A 15 27.18 -17.40 -30.76
N SER A 16 27.12 -17.76 -29.48
CA SER A 16 27.93 -18.84 -28.93
C SER A 16 27.19 -19.53 -27.79
N SER A 17 26.79 -20.77 -28.06
CA SER A 17 26.08 -21.69 -27.16
C SER A 17 26.97 -22.10 -25.98
N PRO A 18 26.45 -22.18 -24.74
CA PRO A 18 27.12 -22.93 -23.70
C PRO A 18 26.87 -24.44 -23.90
N LEU A 19 27.95 -25.19 -23.73
CA LEU A 19 28.04 -26.63 -23.85
C LEU A 19 27.03 -27.33 -22.92
N PHE A 20 26.18 -28.15 -23.52
CA PHE A 20 25.39 -29.17 -22.84
C PHE A 20 26.34 -30.24 -22.30
N LEU A 21 26.71 -30.14 -21.03
CA LEU A 21 27.26 -31.28 -20.30
C LEU A 21 26.10 -32.13 -19.78
N LEU A 22 25.96 -33.29 -20.41
CA LEU A 22 25.19 -34.43 -19.93
C LEU A 22 25.68 -34.82 -18.52
N ARG A 23 24.80 -34.75 -17.52
CA ARG A 23 24.99 -35.52 -16.30
C ARG A 23 23.66 -35.84 -15.63
N GLY A 24 23.37 -37.15 -15.59
CA GLY A 24 22.69 -37.76 -14.46
C GLY A 24 21.16 -37.77 -14.53
N GLN A 25 20.64 -38.84 -15.09
CA GLN A 25 19.29 -39.33 -14.85
C GLN A 25 19.03 -39.50 -13.35
N THR A 26 17.87 -39.07 -12.86
CA THR A 26 17.07 -39.86 -11.93
C THR A 26 15.66 -39.28 -11.86
N ALA A 27 14.69 -40.08 -12.30
CA ALA A 27 13.28 -39.75 -12.29
C ALA A 27 12.80 -39.52 -10.85
N PHE A 28 12.62 -38.26 -10.47
CA PHE A 28 11.80 -37.92 -9.31
C PHE A 28 10.40 -37.52 -9.80
N LYS A 29 9.46 -38.44 -9.60
CA LYS A 29 8.03 -38.14 -9.59
C LYS A 29 7.74 -37.21 -8.41
N PHE A 30 7.90 -35.90 -8.57
CA PHE A 30 7.34 -34.94 -7.63
C PHE A 30 6.03 -34.37 -8.18
N ARG A 31 4.98 -34.63 -7.41
CA ARG A 31 3.60 -34.21 -7.61
C ARG A 31 3.53 -32.69 -7.79
N PRO A 32 2.71 -32.16 -8.72
CA PRO A 32 2.44 -30.74 -8.78
C PRO A 32 1.42 -30.41 -7.70
N LEU A 33 1.88 -29.85 -6.58
CA LEU A 33 1.11 -29.10 -5.59
C LEU A 33 2.20 -28.52 -4.67
N SER A 34 2.33 -27.21 -4.54
CA SER A 34 1.35 -26.43 -3.81
C SER A 34 1.41 -24.98 -4.26
N SER A 35 0.22 -24.41 -4.47
CA SER A 35 -0.01 -22.98 -4.48
C SER A 35 0.73 -22.35 -3.32
N SER A 36 1.73 -21.52 -3.60
CA SER A 36 2.12 -20.48 -2.66
C SER A 36 0.93 -19.54 -2.58
N SER A 37 0.03 -19.81 -1.62
CA SER A 37 -0.81 -18.79 -1.03
C SER A 37 0.14 -17.71 -0.53
N PHE A 38 0.43 -16.73 -1.39
CA PHE A 38 1.03 -15.48 -0.97
C PHE A 38 0.09 -14.95 0.09
N GLY A 39 0.47 -15.16 1.35
CA GLY A 39 -0.34 -14.80 2.50
C GLY A 39 -0.76 -13.37 2.31
N ALA A 40 -2.08 -13.15 2.27
CA ALA A 40 -2.63 -11.81 2.28
C ALA A 40 -2.07 -11.12 3.53
N ALA A 41 -1.06 -10.26 3.33
CA ALA A 41 -0.51 -9.48 4.41
C ALA A 41 -1.68 -8.73 5.07
N PRO A 42 -1.79 -8.71 6.40
CA PRO A 42 -2.91 -8.05 7.06
C PRO A 42 -2.86 -6.55 6.74
N SER A 43 -3.72 -6.11 5.82
CA SER A 43 -3.89 -4.70 5.50
C SER A 43 -4.56 -4.02 6.69
N ARG A 44 -3.86 -3.08 7.32
CA ARG A 44 -4.37 -2.33 8.48
C ARG A 44 -5.20 -1.17 7.93
N LYS A 45 -6.51 -1.14 8.16
CA LYS A 45 -7.35 -0.05 7.63
C LYS A 45 -7.46 1.09 8.63
N LEU A 46 -7.37 2.31 8.16
CA LEU A 46 -7.49 3.52 8.95
C LEU A 46 -8.66 4.34 8.40
N VAL A 47 -9.56 4.78 9.26
CA VAL A 47 -10.73 5.57 8.90
C VAL A 47 -10.57 6.97 9.47
N LEU A 48 -10.72 7.98 8.62
CA LEU A 48 -10.81 9.38 9.00
C LEU A 48 -12.27 9.83 8.84
N TYR A 49 -12.92 10.12 9.96
CA TYR A 49 -14.22 10.77 9.97
C TYR A 49 -14.06 12.27 9.77
N SER A 50 -14.78 12.79 8.78
CA SER A 50 -14.69 14.17 8.30
C SER A 50 -16.08 14.72 8.02
N LYS A 51 -16.18 16.04 7.80
CA LYS A 51 -17.40 16.74 7.38
C LYS A 51 -17.05 17.74 6.28
N PRO A 52 -17.88 17.94 5.24
CA PRO A 52 -17.67 18.99 4.24
C PRO A 52 -17.54 20.37 4.91
N GLY A 53 -16.59 21.17 4.44
CA GLY A 53 -16.31 22.50 4.98
C GLY A 53 -15.43 22.51 6.25
N CYS A 54 -14.87 21.37 6.65
CA CYS A 54 -13.95 21.27 7.79
C CYS A 54 -12.48 21.48 7.37
N CYS A 55 -11.94 22.68 7.57
CA CYS A 55 -10.55 23.00 7.21
C CYS A 55 -9.52 22.14 7.98
N LEU A 56 -9.83 21.75 9.23
CA LEU A 56 -8.96 20.91 10.04
C LEU A 56 -8.83 19.49 9.48
N CYS A 57 -9.90 18.99 8.86
CA CYS A 57 -9.95 17.66 8.27
C CYS A 57 -9.06 17.56 7.04
N ASP A 58 -9.08 18.58 6.19
CA ASP A 58 -8.25 18.65 4.98
C ASP A 58 -6.76 18.69 5.34
N GLY A 59 -6.36 19.56 6.28
CA GLY A 59 -4.97 19.64 6.73
C GLY A 59 -4.47 18.34 7.38
N LEU A 60 -5.32 17.64 8.14
CA LEU A 60 -4.96 16.34 8.72
C LEU A 60 -4.81 15.26 7.64
N LYS A 61 -5.73 15.22 6.67
CA LYS A 61 -5.69 14.30 5.54
C LYS A 61 -4.41 14.44 4.74
N GLU A 62 -4.02 15.67 4.41
CA GLU A 62 -2.78 15.95 3.67
C GLU A 62 -1.54 15.45 4.43
N LYS A 63 -1.49 15.68 5.75
CA LYS A 63 -0.38 15.21 6.60
C LYS A 63 -0.30 13.69 6.66
N LEU A 64 -1.44 13.00 6.75
CA LEU A 64 -1.49 11.54 6.72
C LEU A 64 -1.02 10.99 5.37
N GLN A 65 -1.47 11.59 4.27
CA GLN A 65 -1.03 11.20 2.93
C GLN A 65 0.48 11.40 2.75
N ALA A 66 1.01 12.56 3.18
CA ALA A 66 2.46 12.81 3.17
C ALA A 66 3.23 11.79 4.02
N ALA A 67 2.73 11.45 5.21
CA ALA A 67 3.34 10.44 6.06
C ALA A 67 3.35 9.04 5.40
N PHE A 68 2.27 8.66 4.70
CA PHE A 68 2.23 7.40 3.96
C PHE A 68 3.23 7.35 2.81
N LEU A 69 3.42 8.48 2.10
CA LEU A 69 4.43 8.57 1.04
C LEU A 69 5.86 8.47 1.60
N LEU A 70 6.14 9.09 2.75
CA LEU A 70 7.45 9.07 3.39
C LEU A 70 7.80 7.71 4.02
N LEU A 71 6.82 6.97 4.55
CA LEU A 71 7.03 5.64 5.14
C LEU A 71 7.06 4.49 4.12
N GLY A 72 7.11 4.82 2.82
CA GLY A 72 7.22 3.87 1.74
C GLY A 72 8.51 3.06 1.76
N THR A 73 8.51 1.93 2.49
CA THR A 73 9.06 0.59 2.15
C THR A 73 9.09 -0.36 3.35
N ASP A 74 9.10 0.12 4.60
CA ASP A 74 9.51 -0.73 5.73
C ASP A 74 8.52 -0.89 6.90
N SER A 75 7.43 -0.10 6.99
CA SER A 75 6.49 -0.23 8.15
C SER A 75 5.01 0.12 7.92
N LEU A 76 4.66 0.81 6.83
CA LEU A 76 3.26 1.12 6.46
C LEU A 76 2.82 0.57 5.10
N HIS A 77 3.56 -0.41 4.56
CA HIS A 77 3.08 -1.16 3.40
C HIS A 77 1.80 -1.91 3.78
N GLY A 78 0.65 -1.42 3.29
CA GLY A 78 -0.66 -2.02 3.54
C GLY A 78 -1.56 -1.26 4.51
N VAL A 79 -1.30 0.03 4.82
CA VAL A 79 -2.33 0.89 5.40
C VAL A 79 -3.21 1.53 4.33
N ASP A 80 -4.50 1.23 4.41
CA ASP A 80 -5.52 1.84 3.55
C ASP A 80 -6.23 2.94 4.36
N LEU A 81 -6.14 4.19 3.89
CA LEU A 81 -6.84 5.32 4.51
C LEU A 81 -8.20 5.52 3.81
N GLN A 82 -9.27 5.29 4.56
CA GLN A 82 -10.63 5.56 4.15
C GLN A 82 -11.12 6.86 4.78
N ILE A 83 -11.78 7.70 3.99
CA ILE A 83 -12.39 8.94 4.48
C ILE A 83 -13.90 8.71 4.51
N ARG A 84 -14.53 8.95 5.66
CA ARG A 84 -15.99 8.86 5.83
C ARG A 84 -16.54 10.22 6.19
N ASP A 85 -17.57 10.63 5.47
CA ASP A 85 -18.32 11.84 5.78
C ASP A 85 -19.38 11.52 6.84
N ILE A 86 -19.28 12.16 8.00
CA ILE A 86 -20.22 11.94 9.09
C ILE A 86 -21.64 12.39 8.76
N THR A 87 -21.82 13.35 7.84
CA THR A 87 -23.15 13.86 7.45
C THR A 87 -23.97 12.83 6.68
N THR A 88 -23.32 11.77 6.18
CA THR A 88 -23.99 10.69 5.45
C THR A 88 -24.70 9.70 6.36
N ASN A 89 -24.36 9.67 7.65
CA ASN A 89 -24.97 8.79 8.63
C ASN A 89 -25.25 9.55 9.94
N PRO A 90 -26.52 9.70 10.36
CA PRO A 90 -26.87 10.47 11.56
C PRO A 90 -26.25 9.91 12.84
N GLU A 91 -25.94 8.61 12.91
CA GLU A 91 -25.24 8.03 14.05
C GLU A 91 -23.80 8.52 14.14
N TRP A 92 -23.11 8.65 13.00
CA TRP A 92 -21.76 9.21 12.96
C TRP A 92 -21.75 10.72 13.20
N GLU A 93 -22.73 11.44 12.65
CA GLU A 93 -22.89 12.86 12.91
C GLU A 93 -23.11 13.11 14.40
N ASN A 94 -24.07 12.45 15.03
CA ASN A 94 -24.33 12.62 16.46
C ASN A 94 -23.12 12.24 17.34
N ALA A 95 -22.37 11.20 16.98
CA ALA A 95 -21.21 10.75 17.73
C ALA A 95 -19.99 11.69 17.59
N TYR A 96 -19.76 12.29 16.41
CA TYR A 96 -18.49 12.93 16.10
C TYR A 96 -18.59 14.40 15.67
N GLN A 97 -19.78 14.97 15.44
CA GLN A 97 -19.95 16.33 14.89
C GLN A 97 -19.19 17.45 15.62
N TYR A 98 -18.87 17.28 16.90
CA TYR A 98 -18.14 18.27 17.70
C TYR A 98 -16.65 17.94 17.91
N GLU A 99 -16.21 16.73 17.56
CA GLU A 99 -14.84 16.24 17.83
C GLU A 99 -14.04 15.95 16.54
N ILE A 100 -14.65 16.16 15.38
CA ILE A 100 -13.98 15.98 14.09
C ILE A 100 -12.78 16.93 13.93
N PRO A 101 -11.63 16.44 13.43
CA PRO A 101 -11.41 15.13 12.80
C PRO A 101 -11.13 13.98 13.78
N VAL A 102 -11.77 12.82 13.53
CA VAL A 102 -11.59 11.59 14.33
C VAL A 102 -10.91 10.51 13.49
N LEU A 103 -9.83 9.94 14.02
CA LEU A 103 -9.14 8.79 13.43
C LEU A 103 -9.55 7.51 14.16
N ALA A 104 -9.94 6.48 13.39
CA ALA A 104 -10.22 5.15 13.89
C ALA A 104 -9.36 4.12 13.17
N LYS A 105 -8.78 3.19 13.93
CA LYS A 105 -8.07 2.03 13.40
C LYS A 105 -9.04 0.87 13.32
N VAL A 106 -9.16 0.26 12.14
CA VAL A 106 -9.93 -0.97 11.95
C VAL A 106 -8.98 -2.15 12.16
N LEU A 107 -9.32 -3.01 13.11
CA LEU A 107 -8.61 -4.25 13.37
C LEU A 107 -8.86 -5.27 12.26
N SER A 108 -8.04 -6.31 12.20
CA SER A 108 -8.23 -7.42 11.25
C SER A 108 -9.59 -8.12 11.41
N ASP A 109 -10.18 -8.05 12.61
CA ASP A 109 -11.49 -8.61 12.94
C ASP A 109 -12.66 -7.68 12.56
N GLY A 110 -12.38 -6.51 11.96
CA GLY A 110 -13.39 -5.51 11.55
C GLY A 110 -13.84 -4.56 12.65
N THR A 111 -13.39 -4.76 13.90
CA THR A 111 -13.66 -3.84 15.01
C THR A 111 -12.90 -2.52 14.83
N GLU A 112 -13.60 -1.41 15.04
CA GLU A 112 -13.04 -0.07 14.95
C GLU A 112 -12.67 0.44 16.35
N VAL A 113 -11.41 0.84 16.52
CA VAL A 113 -10.87 1.41 17.76
C VAL A 113 -10.35 2.81 17.47
N CYS A 114 -10.85 3.81 18.18
CA CYS A 114 -10.36 5.18 18.09
C CYS A 114 -9.11 5.37 18.98
N PRO A 115 -7.90 5.56 18.41
CA PRO A 115 -6.69 5.80 19.19
C PRO A 115 -6.61 7.18 19.86
N VAL A 116 -7.56 8.10 19.65
CA VAL A 116 -7.56 9.41 20.33
C VAL A 116 -8.14 9.28 21.74
N THR A 117 -7.27 8.92 22.67
CA THR A 117 -7.54 8.81 24.11
C THR A 117 -7.66 10.19 24.76
N HIS A 118 -8.79 10.87 24.57
CA HIS A 118 -9.36 11.72 25.62
C HIS A 118 -10.67 11.13 26.17
N THR A 119 -11.27 10.15 25.49
CA THR A 119 -12.60 9.60 25.84
C THR A 119 -12.55 8.25 26.54
N THR A 120 -11.40 7.85 27.11
CA THR A 120 -11.42 6.79 28.16
C THR A 120 -12.03 7.31 29.48
N LEU A 121 -12.40 8.60 29.56
CA LEU A 121 -13.05 9.23 30.71
C LEU A 121 -14.56 9.51 30.54
N PHE A 122 -15.21 9.08 29.46
CA PHE A 122 -16.68 9.19 29.32
C PHE A 122 -17.37 7.82 29.23
N ARG A 123 -16.91 6.90 30.09
CA ARG A 123 -17.72 5.76 30.51
C ARG A 123 -17.79 5.77 32.03
N SER A 124 -18.68 6.59 32.58
CA SER A 124 -19.20 6.52 33.95
C SER A 124 -20.55 7.22 34.00
#